data_AF-A0A0C2WYB6-F1
#
_entry.id   AF-A0A0C2WYB6-F1
#
_cell.length_a   1.000
_cell.length_b   1.000
_cell.length_c   1.000
_cell.angle_alpha   90.00
_cell.angle_beta   90.00
_cell.angle_gamma   90.00
#
_symmetry.space_group_name_H-M   'P 1'
#
loop_
_entity.id
_entity.type
_entity.pdbx_description
1 polymer ?
#
loop_
_entity_poly.entity_id
_entity_poly.type
_entity_poly.pdbx_seq_one_letter_code
_entity_poly.pdbx_strand_id
1 'polypeptide(L)'
;MQVQERLLRLARNLQVHVCVKGACKRFDVTTGTWTCKRHAPWPEHDAVVVNADGTWFPVRHFGMVNNFHPQLLLLLQCNGDIKLLTNGNDTKNITWYIAKYTTKAQRRLFNASALLAKSLAFHFEDSTYLDDIRARSRLLLFRCFQGLNREQEQSAPQVMSYLMGWDDCFLSHEFVTVYLSSL
;
A
#
# COMPACT_ATOMS: atom_id res chain seq x y z
N MET A 1 -13.32 -0.33 -32.89
CA MET A 1 -13.84 1.05 -32.71
C MET A 1 -14.13 1.37 -31.23
N GLN A 2 -15.02 0.62 -30.55
CA GLN A 2 -15.37 0.89 -29.13
C GLN A 2 -14.21 0.91 -28.12
N VAL A 3 -13.21 0.03 -28.26
CA VAL A 3 -12.09 -0.07 -27.30
C VAL A 3 -11.17 1.15 -27.38
N GLN A 4 -10.86 1.61 -28.59
CA GLN A 4 -9.99 2.77 -28.84
C GLN A 4 -10.60 4.04 -28.25
N GLU A 5 -11.90 4.28 -28.50
CA GLU A 5 -12.63 5.42 -27.94
C GLU A 5 -12.67 5.39 -26.41
N ARG A 6 -12.92 4.21 -25.83
CA ARG A 6 -12.90 4.03 -24.38
C ARG A 6 -11.52 4.33 -23.80
N LEU A 7 -10.46 3.85 -24.43
CA LEU A 7 -9.08 4.14 -24.01
C LEU A 7 -8.78 5.64 -24.07
N LEU A 8 -9.15 6.32 -25.16
CA LEU A 8 -8.96 7.77 -25.29
C LEU A 8 -9.69 8.54 -24.18
N ARG A 9 -10.93 8.14 -23.87
CA ARG A 9 -11.70 8.73 -22.77
C ARG A 9 -11.02 8.51 -21.42
N LEU A 10 -10.53 7.30 -21.15
CA LEU A 10 -9.81 6.99 -19.91
C LEU A 10 -8.48 7.75 -19.82
N ALA A 11 -7.73 7.84 -20.91
CA ALA A 11 -6.46 8.56 -20.97
C ALA A 11 -6.64 10.06 -20.67
N ARG A 12 -7.74 10.66 -21.15
CA ARG A 12 -8.10 12.06 -20.82
C ARG A 12 -8.48 12.26 -19.35
N ASN A 13 -8.92 11.22 -18.67
CA ASN A 13 -9.26 11.25 -17.25
C ASN A 13 -8.05 10.95 -16.35
N LEU A 14 -6.88 10.62 -16.92
CA LEU A 14 -5.67 10.45 -16.13
C LEU A 14 -5.33 11.76 -15.43
N GLN A 15 -4.91 11.63 -14.17
CA GLN A 15 -4.55 12.79 -13.39
C GLN A 15 -3.26 13.40 -13.94
N VAL A 16 -3.38 14.62 -14.45
CA VAL A 16 -2.24 15.43 -14.86
C VAL A 16 -1.51 15.93 -13.62
N HIS A 17 -0.19 15.80 -13.61
CA HIS A 17 0.64 16.38 -12.58
C HIS A 17 0.54 17.91 -12.64
N VAL A 18 0.16 18.53 -11.53
CA VAL A 18 0.12 19.98 -11.41
C VAL A 18 1.11 20.41 -10.34
N CYS A 19 2.07 21.24 -10.73
CA CYS A 19 3.15 21.63 -9.85
C CYS A 19 2.77 22.78 -8.91
N VAL A 20 2.55 22.48 -7.63
CA VAL A 20 2.20 23.48 -6.60
C VAL A 20 3.38 23.77 -5.66
N LYS A 21 3.59 25.05 -5.33
CA LYS A 21 4.57 25.51 -4.33
C LYS A 21 4.19 24.97 -2.94
N GLY A 22 5.14 24.37 -2.22
CA GLY A 22 4.91 23.76 -0.91
C GLY A 22 4.44 22.30 -0.94
N ALA A 23 4.01 21.78 -2.10
CA ALA A 23 3.68 20.37 -2.27
C ALA A 23 4.79 19.61 -3.04
N CYS A 24 4.92 19.86 -4.34
CA CYS A 24 5.91 19.18 -5.17
C CYS A 24 7.05 20.10 -5.62
N LYS A 25 6.82 21.41 -5.81
CA LYS A 25 7.91 22.36 -6.12
C LYS A 25 8.76 22.54 -4.87
N ARG A 26 10.03 22.19 -4.98
CA ARG A 26 11.06 22.42 -3.97
C ARG A 26 12.05 23.43 -4.53
N PHE A 27 12.53 24.31 -3.66
CA PHE A 27 13.62 25.19 -4.04
C PHE A 27 14.92 24.41 -3.94
N ASP A 28 15.61 24.28 -5.06
CA ASP A 28 16.94 23.71 -5.13
C ASP A 28 17.95 24.82 -4.85
N VAL A 29 18.62 24.71 -3.71
CA VAL A 29 19.59 25.71 -3.24
C VAL A 29 20.86 25.70 -4.10
N THR A 30 21.20 24.55 -4.69
CA THR A 30 22.41 24.37 -5.49
C THR A 30 22.26 25.01 -6.87
N THR A 31 21.09 24.89 -7.49
CA THR A 31 20.81 25.48 -8.81
C THR A 31 20.13 26.85 -8.72
N GLY A 32 19.65 27.25 -7.54
CA GLY A 32 18.90 28.49 -7.33
C GLY A 32 17.52 28.50 -8.00
N THR A 33 16.96 27.33 -8.33
CA THR A 33 15.72 27.19 -9.11
C THR A 33 14.67 26.35 -8.39
N TRP A 34 13.39 26.57 -8.73
CA TRP A 34 12.30 25.72 -8.24
C TRP A 34 12.17 24.49 -9.12
N THR A 35 12.50 23.32 -8.57
CA THR A 35 12.41 22.03 -9.26
C THR A 35 11.26 21.19 -8.71
N CYS A 36 10.66 20.37 -9.56
CA CYS A 36 9.66 19.43 -9.09
C CYS A 36 10.35 18.24 -8.40
N LYS A 37 9.94 17.91 -7.17
CA LYS A 37 10.39 16.71 -6.44
C LYS A 37 10.18 15.41 -7.24
N ARG A 38 9.18 15.40 -8.12
CA ARG A 38 8.85 14.25 -8.99
C ARG A 38 9.58 14.30 -10.33
N HIS A 39 10.41 15.32 -10.57
CA HIS A 39 11.12 15.58 -11.83
C HIS A 39 10.19 15.81 -13.03
N ALA A 40 8.98 16.33 -12.79
CA ALA A 40 8.09 16.78 -13.86
C ALA A 40 8.52 18.19 -14.39
N PRO A 41 8.39 18.47 -15.69
CA PRO A 41 7.90 17.56 -16.73
C PRO A 41 8.91 16.44 -17.01
N TRP A 42 8.38 15.22 -17.19
CA TRP A 42 9.21 14.09 -17.60
C TRP A 42 9.50 14.14 -19.09
N PRO A 43 10.63 13.56 -19.55
CA PRO A 43 10.97 13.52 -20.96
C PRO A 43 9.87 12.89 -21.82
N GLU A 44 9.63 13.53 -22.96
CA GLU A 44 8.69 13.08 -24.00
C GLU A 44 9.47 12.31 -25.08
N HIS A 45 8.90 11.20 -25.53
CA HIS A 45 9.49 10.33 -26.55
C HIS A 45 8.37 9.73 -27.40
N ASP A 46 8.57 9.68 -28.72
CA ASP A 46 7.60 9.08 -29.65
C ASP A 46 7.72 7.55 -29.74
N ALA A 47 8.84 7.01 -29.30
CA ALA A 47 9.13 5.58 -29.27
C ALA A 47 9.70 5.17 -27.92
N VAL A 48 9.61 3.88 -27.59
CA VAL A 48 10.29 3.33 -26.42
C VAL A 48 11.80 3.37 -26.69
N VAL A 49 12.55 3.97 -25.76
CA VAL A 49 14.01 4.05 -25.82
C VAL A 49 14.59 3.25 -24.66
N VAL A 50 15.58 2.40 -24.94
CA VAL A 50 16.38 1.72 -23.92
C VAL A 50 17.83 1.99 -24.23
N ASN A 51 18.52 2.64 -23.32
CA ASN A 51 19.93 3.00 -23.46
C ASN A 51 20.83 1.85 -22.98
N ALA A 52 22.10 1.88 -23.40
CA ALA A 52 23.09 0.87 -23.03
C ALA A 52 23.38 0.81 -21.52
N ASP A 53 23.17 1.91 -20.79
CA ASP A 53 23.29 1.98 -19.33
C ASP A 53 22.07 1.37 -18.60
N GLY A 54 21.09 0.87 -19.34
CA GLY A 54 19.85 0.32 -18.80
C GLY A 54 18.91 1.40 -18.29
N THR A 55 19.07 2.67 -18.66
CA THR A 55 17.99 3.66 -18.55
C THR A 55 16.97 3.41 -19.66
N TRP A 56 15.69 3.63 -19.37
CA TRP A 56 14.63 3.44 -20.35
C TRP A 56 13.63 4.59 -20.29
N PHE A 57 13.02 4.88 -21.43
CA PHE A 57 11.99 5.88 -21.58
C PHE A 57 10.79 5.30 -22.34
N PRO A 58 9.58 5.43 -21.79
CA PRO A 58 8.36 5.01 -22.49
C PRO A 58 7.99 5.99 -23.60
N VAL A 59 7.07 5.56 -24.47
CA VAL A 59 6.31 6.51 -25.30
C VAL A 59 5.56 7.46 -24.38
N ARG A 60 5.84 8.76 -24.51
CA ARG A 60 5.18 9.82 -23.74
C ARG A 60 5.07 11.06 -24.62
N HIS A 61 3.84 11.44 -24.96
CA HIS A 61 3.55 12.67 -25.71
C HIS A 61 3.15 13.84 -24.82
N PHE A 62 3.07 13.63 -23.50
CA PHE A 62 2.78 14.68 -22.55
C PHE A 62 3.52 14.47 -21.23
N GLY A 63 4.54 15.30 -20.99
CA GLY A 63 5.48 15.23 -19.87
C GLY A 63 4.87 15.41 -18.48
N MET A 64 3.57 15.67 -18.37
CA MET A 64 2.88 15.88 -17.08
C MET A 64 1.98 14.71 -16.69
N VAL A 65 1.89 13.65 -17.50
CA VAL A 65 1.11 12.44 -17.19
C VAL A 65 2.07 11.30 -16.83
N ASN A 66 1.72 10.57 -15.77
CA ASN A 66 2.44 9.37 -15.35
C ASN A 66 2.43 8.33 -16.46
N ASN A 67 3.40 7.43 -16.41
CA ASN A 67 3.48 6.39 -17.42
C ASN A 67 2.38 5.34 -17.19
N PHE A 68 1.66 4.95 -18.23
CA PHE A 68 0.56 3.98 -18.13
C PHE A 68 0.59 2.99 -19.28
N HIS A 69 -0.02 1.82 -19.06
CA HIS A 69 -0.16 0.80 -20.08
C HIS A 69 -1.62 0.77 -20.56
N PRO A 70 -1.90 0.89 -21.87
CA PRO A 70 -3.26 0.97 -22.39
C PRO A 70 -4.20 -0.14 -21.90
N GLN A 71 -3.71 -1.38 -21.87
CA GLN A 71 -4.52 -2.52 -21.42
C GLN A 71 -4.80 -2.46 -19.92
N LEU A 72 -3.82 -2.05 -19.10
CA LEU A 72 -4.02 -1.93 -17.65
C LEU A 72 -4.95 -0.75 -17.33
N LEU A 73 -4.85 0.35 -18.09
CA LEU A 73 -5.78 1.47 -17.95
C LEU A 73 -7.23 1.05 -18.27
N LEU A 74 -7.44 0.22 -19.30
CA LEU A 74 -8.76 -0.30 -19.62
C LEU A 74 -9.34 -1.24 -18.55
N LEU A 75 -8.49 -2.10 -17.97
CA LEU A 75 -8.91 -3.09 -16.97
C LEU A 75 -9.13 -2.44 -15.60
N LEU A 76 -8.15 -1.67 -15.14
CA LEU A 76 -8.12 -1.11 -13.78
C LEU A 76 -8.85 0.22 -13.68
N GLN A 77 -8.96 0.98 -14.79
CA GLN A 77 -9.64 2.27 -14.87
C GLN A 77 -9.19 3.27 -13.78
N CYS A 78 -7.93 3.18 -13.38
CA CYS A 78 -7.31 4.03 -12.36
C CYS A 78 -6.01 4.63 -12.88
N ASN A 79 -5.51 5.66 -12.18
CA ASN A 79 -4.21 6.23 -12.49
C ASN A 79 -3.11 5.23 -12.10
N GLY A 80 -2.22 4.93 -13.05
CA GLY A 80 -1.07 4.05 -12.84
C GLY A 80 0.23 4.79 -13.03
N ASP A 81 1.32 4.24 -12.48
CA ASP A 81 2.68 4.63 -12.81
C ASP A 81 3.50 3.37 -13.07
N ILE A 82 3.85 3.14 -14.34
CA ILE A 82 4.52 1.91 -14.77
C ILE A 82 5.99 2.19 -15.03
N LYS A 83 6.84 1.38 -14.39
CA LYS A 83 8.29 1.42 -14.54
C LYS A 83 8.84 0.07 -15.00
N LEU A 84 9.59 0.06 -16.10
CA LEU A 84 10.45 -1.06 -16.48
C LEU A 84 11.75 -1.00 -15.67
N LEU A 85 12.24 -2.16 -15.24
CA LEU A 85 13.45 -2.28 -14.42
C LEU A 85 14.52 -3.00 -15.23
N THR A 86 15.46 -2.22 -15.76
CA THR A 86 16.53 -2.69 -16.65
C THR A 86 17.92 -2.59 -16.03
N ASN A 87 18.05 -1.91 -14.88
CA ASN A 87 19.31 -1.75 -14.17
C ASN A 87 19.17 -2.09 -12.68
N GLY A 88 20.30 -2.47 -12.05
CA GLY A 88 20.31 -2.90 -10.66
C GLY A 88 20.00 -1.77 -9.66
N ASN A 89 20.31 -0.52 -9.99
CA ASN A 89 20.06 0.63 -9.12
C ASN A 89 18.56 0.90 -8.95
N ASP A 90 17.82 1.00 -10.07
CA ASP A 90 16.37 1.17 -10.07
C ASP A 90 15.66 -0.02 -9.43
N THR A 91 16.14 -1.23 -9.69
CA THR A 91 15.60 -2.46 -9.09
C THR A 91 15.76 -2.43 -7.57
N LYS A 92 16.95 -2.13 -7.04
CA LYS A 92 17.16 -2.00 -5.59
C LYS A 92 16.27 -0.93 -4.97
N ASN A 93 16.15 0.23 -5.62
CA ASN A 93 15.34 1.33 -5.12
C ASN A 93 13.85 0.96 -5.04
N ILE A 94 13.29 0.33 -6.07
CA ILE A 94 11.88 -0.08 -6.05
C ILE A 94 11.65 -1.26 -5.11
N THR A 95 12.56 -2.24 -5.06
CA THR A 95 12.48 -3.35 -4.10
C THR A 95 12.50 -2.84 -2.67
N TRP A 96 13.40 -1.90 -2.34
CA TRP A 96 13.42 -1.27 -1.03
C TRP A 96 12.12 -0.52 -0.72
N TYR A 97 11.58 0.22 -1.69
CA TYR A 97 10.31 0.91 -1.55
C TYR A 97 9.17 -0.08 -1.28
N ILE A 98 9.01 -1.11 -2.10
CA ILE A 98 7.98 -2.14 -1.94
C ILE A 98 8.15 -2.83 -0.59
N ALA A 99 9.36 -3.30 -0.26
CA ALA A 99 9.66 -3.95 1.01
C ALA A 99 9.25 -3.08 2.19
N LYS A 100 9.59 -1.79 2.18
CA LYS A 100 9.21 -0.84 3.25
C LYS A 100 7.69 -0.67 3.38
N TYR A 101 6.95 -0.76 2.28
CA TYR A 101 5.48 -0.70 2.31
C TYR A 101 4.87 -2.01 2.79
N THR A 102 5.39 -3.15 2.34
CA THR A 102 4.91 -4.48 2.77
C THR A 102 5.23 -4.74 4.24
N THR A 103 6.39 -4.29 4.72
CA THR A 103 6.78 -4.42 6.14
C THR A 103 6.33 -3.23 6.98
N LYS A 104 5.45 -2.37 6.46
CA LYS A 104 4.95 -1.22 7.21
C LYS A 104 4.11 -1.73 8.37
N ALA A 105 4.60 -1.53 9.58
CA ALA A 105 3.91 -1.97 10.79
C ALA A 105 2.47 -1.44 10.83
N GLN A 106 1.54 -2.31 11.26
CA GLN A 106 0.16 -1.93 11.52
C GLN A 106 0.16 -0.77 12.53
N ARG A 107 -0.56 0.30 12.21
CA ARG A 107 -0.65 1.46 13.10
C ARG A 107 -1.50 1.10 14.33
N ARG A 108 -1.20 1.77 15.45
CA ARG A 108 -2.02 1.65 16.66
C ARG A 108 -3.42 2.19 16.40
N LEU A 109 -4.44 1.51 16.92
CA LEU A 109 -5.82 2.00 16.93
C LEU A 109 -5.91 3.17 17.92
N PHE A 110 -6.14 4.38 17.41
CA PHE A 110 -6.29 5.58 18.27
C PHE A 110 -7.61 5.60 19.05
N ASN A 111 -8.58 4.75 18.67
CA ASN A 111 -9.92 4.66 19.25
C ASN A 111 -10.14 3.38 20.08
N ALA A 112 -9.08 2.64 20.44
CA ALA A 112 -9.21 1.36 21.14
C ALA A 112 -10.04 1.46 22.43
N SER A 113 -9.88 2.54 23.21
CA SER A 113 -10.66 2.79 24.43
C SER A 113 -12.14 2.99 24.16
N ALA A 114 -12.51 3.70 23.08
CA ALA A 114 -13.91 3.91 22.69
C ALA A 114 -14.57 2.61 22.22
N LEU A 115 -13.83 1.78 21.48
CA LEU A 115 -14.30 0.45 21.06
C LEU A 115 -14.52 -0.48 22.25
N LEU A 116 -13.60 -0.48 23.21
CA LEU A 116 -13.75 -1.23 24.45
C LEU A 116 -14.96 -0.75 25.25
N ALA A 117 -15.13 0.55 25.44
CA ALA A 117 -16.29 1.11 26.15
C ALA A 117 -17.62 0.69 25.50
N LYS A 118 -17.69 0.74 24.16
CA LYS A 118 -18.85 0.25 23.40
C LYS A 118 -19.11 -1.24 23.63
N SER A 119 -18.06 -2.07 23.65
CA SER A 119 -18.19 -3.51 23.90
C SER A 119 -18.62 -3.84 25.35
N LEU A 120 -18.25 -2.97 26.30
CA LEU A 120 -18.55 -3.09 27.72
C LEU A 120 -19.98 -2.65 28.07
N ALA A 121 -20.58 -1.73 27.31
CA ALA A 121 -21.94 -1.24 27.57
C ALA A 121 -22.95 -2.39 27.73
N PHE A 122 -22.89 -3.37 26.82
CA PHE A 122 -23.76 -4.55 26.84
C PHE A 122 -23.32 -5.66 27.82
N HIS A 123 -22.15 -5.53 28.45
CA HIS A 123 -21.66 -6.52 29.42
C HIS A 123 -22.43 -6.46 30.74
N PHE A 124 -22.74 -5.25 31.22
CA PHE A 124 -23.39 -5.09 32.52
C PHE A 124 -24.91 -5.25 32.46
N GLU A 125 -25.53 -4.98 31.30
CA GLU A 125 -26.98 -5.10 31.11
C GLU A 125 -27.46 -6.56 30.98
N ASP A 126 -26.61 -7.46 30.47
CA ASP A 126 -27.04 -8.75 29.92
C ASP A 126 -26.37 -9.98 30.60
N SER A 127 -25.69 -9.78 31.73
CA SER A 127 -24.89 -10.82 32.42
C SER A 127 -25.47 -11.34 33.73
N THR A 128 -26.76 -11.09 34.00
CA THR A 128 -27.44 -11.50 35.24
C THR A 128 -27.56 -13.01 35.42
N TYR A 129 -27.34 -13.81 34.37
CA TYR A 129 -27.42 -15.27 34.42
C TYR A 129 -26.11 -15.97 34.86
N LEU A 130 -24.99 -15.23 35.00
CA LEU A 130 -23.70 -15.78 35.40
C LEU A 130 -23.42 -15.46 36.87
N ASP A 131 -23.80 -16.37 37.76
CA ASP A 131 -23.53 -16.25 39.21
C ASP A 131 -22.04 -16.43 39.55
N ASP A 132 -21.26 -17.08 38.67
CA ASP A 132 -19.81 -17.24 38.84
C ASP A 132 -19.04 -16.00 38.34
N ILE A 133 -18.37 -15.33 39.29
CA ILE A 133 -17.49 -14.19 39.04
C ILE A 133 -16.41 -14.55 37.99
N ARG A 134 -15.85 -15.77 38.04
CA ARG A 134 -14.81 -16.19 37.10
C ARG A 134 -15.37 -16.31 35.68
N ALA A 135 -16.53 -16.95 35.52
CA ALA A 135 -17.22 -17.02 34.23
C ALA A 135 -17.51 -15.63 33.66
N ARG A 136 -17.97 -14.71 34.52
CA ARG A 136 -18.24 -13.31 34.15
C ARG A 136 -16.98 -12.56 33.69
N SER A 137 -15.87 -12.69 34.40
CA SER A 137 -14.59 -12.07 34.00
C SER A 137 -14.05 -12.63 32.68
N ARG A 138 -14.18 -13.95 32.44
CA ARG A 138 -13.78 -14.56 31.16
C ARG A 138 -14.63 -14.02 30.01
N LEU A 139 -15.95 -13.92 30.21
CA LEU A 139 -16.85 -13.36 29.21
C LEU A 139 -16.53 -11.90 28.89
N LEU A 140 -16.17 -11.10 29.90
CA LEU A 140 -15.73 -9.71 29.71
C LEU A 140 -14.52 -9.64 28.78
N LEU A 141 -13.44 -10.38 29.11
CA LEU A 141 -12.23 -10.41 28.29
C LEU A 141 -12.52 -10.85 26.85
N PHE A 142 -13.36 -11.86 26.70
CA PHE A 142 -13.78 -12.34 25.38
C PHE A 142 -14.51 -11.25 24.58
N ARG A 143 -15.47 -10.54 25.18
CA ARG A 143 -16.20 -9.45 24.50
C ARG A 143 -15.29 -8.29 24.13
N CYS A 144 -14.37 -7.89 25.02
CA CYS A 144 -13.36 -6.87 24.75
C CYS A 144 -12.46 -7.27 23.58
N PHE A 145 -11.97 -8.51 23.56
CA PHE A 145 -11.15 -9.05 22.48
C PHE A 145 -11.91 -9.08 21.16
N GLN A 146 -13.14 -9.60 21.14
CA GLN A 146 -13.98 -9.64 19.94
C GLN A 146 -14.32 -8.24 19.44
N GLY A 147 -14.59 -7.29 20.34
CA GLY A 147 -14.85 -5.89 20.00
C GLY A 147 -13.65 -5.23 19.33
N LEU A 148 -12.43 -5.49 19.81
CA LEU A 148 -11.20 -4.99 19.18
C LEU A 148 -10.91 -5.69 17.85
N ASN A 149 -11.04 -7.01 17.78
CA ASN A 149 -10.77 -7.77 16.54
C ASN A 149 -11.72 -7.39 15.42
N ARG A 150 -13.00 -7.17 15.71
CA ARG A 150 -14.00 -6.82 14.69
C ARG A 150 -13.63 -5.53 13.94
N GLU A 151 -13.03 -4.59 14.65
CA GLU A 151 -12.66 -3.28 14.13
C GLU A 151 -11.17 -3.21 13.76
N GLN A 152 -10.46 -4.35 13.80
CA GLN A 152 -9.06 -4.42 13.43
C GLN A 152 -8.91 -4.28 11.92
N GLU A 153 -8.23 -3.22 11.48
CA GLU A 153 -7.86 -3.04 10.08
C GLU A 153 -6.74 -4.01 9.70
N GLN A 154 -7.00 -4.94 8.79
CA GLN A 154 -5.99 -5.82 8.22
C GLN A 154 -5.53 -5.32 6.85
N SER A 155 -4.28 -5.65 6.48
CA SER A 155 -3.79 -5.27 5.15
C SER A 155 -4.47 -6.13 4.07
N ALA A 156 -4.90 -5.51 2.97
CA ALA A 156 -5.52 -6.25 1.86
C ALA A 156 -4.66 -7.42 1.35
N PRO A 157 -3.32 -7.31 1.22
CA PRO A 157 -2.49 -8.45 0.84
C PRO A 157 -2.55 -9.61 1.84
N GLN A 158 -2.58 -9.34 3.15
CA GLN A 158 -2.70 -10.37 4.18
C GLN A 158 -4.04 -11.11 4.09
N VAL A 159 -5.14 -10.35 3.91
CA VAL A 159 -6.48 -10.94 3.72
C VAL A 159 -6.52 -11.81 2.48
N MET A 160 -5.97 -11.34 1.36
CA MET A 160 -5.94 -12.12 0.12
C MET A 160 -5.05 -13.36 0.25
N SER A 161 -3.89 -13.27 0.92
CA SER A 161 -3.02 -14.43 1.17
C SER A 161 -3.79 -15.53 1.91
N TYR A 162 -4.49 -15.15 2.98
CA TYR A 162 -5.32 -16.07 3.75
C TYR A 162 -6.46 -16.68 2.91
N LEU A 163 -7.21 -15.85 2.17
CA LEU A 163 -8.33 -16.31 1.33
C LEU A 163 -7.88 -17.25 0.20
N MET A 164 -6.69 -17.02 -0.34
CA MET A 164 -6.11 -17.84 -1.42
C MET A 164 -5.40 -19.10 -0.89
N GLY A 165 -5.33 -19.28 0.43
CA GLY A 165 -4.56 -20.38 1.04
C GLY A 165 -3.06 -20.25 0.79
N TRP A 166 -2.57 -19.04 0.55
CA TRP A 166 -1.15 -18.76 0.41
C TRP A 166 -0.52 -18.58 1.79
N ASP A 167 0.68 -19.14 1.92
CA ASP A 167 1.49 -18.99 3.13
C ASP A 167 1.74 -17.50 3.42
N ASP A 168 1.69 -17.12 4.69
CA ASP A 168 2.00 -15.77 5.16
C ASP A 168 3.46 -15.63 5.61
N CYS A 169 4.24 -16.72 5.53
CA CYS A 169 5.67 -16.75 5.84
C CYS A 169 6.53 -16.91 4.58
N PHE A 170 7.25 -15.84 4.21
CA PHE A 170 8.25 -15.89 3.14
C PHE A 170 9.65 -15.95 3.76
N LEU A 171 10.18 -17.16 3.89
CA LEU A 171 11.51 -17.39 4.45
C LEU A 171 12.49 -17.74 3.32
N SER A 172 13.66 -17.11 3.31
CA SER A 172 14.75 -17.51 2.41
C SER A 172 15.50 -18.75 2.90
N HIS A 173 15.34 -19.09 4.19
CA HIS A 173 16.03 -20.18 4.85
C HIS A 173 15.06 -20.92 5.77
N GLU A 174 15.25 -22.22 5.88
CA GLU A 174 14.49 -23.06 6.80
C GLU A 174 15.11 -22.96 8.20
N PHE A 175 14.32 -22.58 9.20
CA PHE A 175 14.76 -22.53 10.59
C PHE A 175 14.32 -23.81 11.29
N VAL A 176 15.24 -24.47 11.99
CA VAL A 176 14.93 -25.65 12.81
C VAL A 176 14.74 -25.20 14.26
N THR A 177 13.68 -25.69 14.91
CA THR A 177 13.44 -25.43 16.34
C THR A 177 14.55 -26.06 17.17
N VAL A 178 15.34 -25.24 17.87
CA VAL A 178 16.32 -25.73 18.85
C VAL A 178 15.65 -25.76 20.22
N TYR A 179 15.37 -26.95 20.72
CA TYR A 179 14.88 -27.14 22.08
C TYR A 179 16.04 -26.96 23.06
N LEU A 180 16.09 -25.82 23.72
CA LEU A 180 16.98 -25.62 24.86
C LEU A 180 16.37 -26.34 26.07
N SER A 181 16.89 -27.51 26.41
CA SER A 181 16.57 -28.17 27.67
C SER A 181 17.17 -27.35 28.82
N SER A 182 16.31 -26.59 29.51
CA SER A 182 16.50 -25.99 30.83
C SER A 182 17.77 -25.16 31.07
N LEU A 183 17.59 -23.83 31.07
CA LEU A 183 18.31 -22.92 31.98
C LEU A 183 17.36 -22.58 33.15
#